data_AF-A0A8R7TZZ1-F1
#
_entry.id   AF-A0A8R7TZZ1-F1
#
_cell.length_a   1.000
_cell.length_b   1.000
_cell.length_c   1.000
_cell.angle_alpha   90.00
_cell.angle_beta   90.00
_cell.angle_gamma   90.00
#
_symmetry.space_group_name_H-M   'P 1'
#
loop_
_entity.id
_entity.type
_entity.pdbx_description
1 polymer ?
#
loop_
_entity_poly.entity_id
_entity_poly.type
_entity_poly.pdbx_seq_one_letter_code
_entity_poly.pdbx_strand_id
1 'polypeptide(L)'
;MYPHMLPILEKDNVQRFLRLYAVCPSCIAWGFIIIPEVLNRMIIHDALRCAKLVLEGKALELGGFRASPNGMNKYGYFPLHEAAERFSIDMIRLLLHHGALTNLRTAGASVIEDLLPLHVAVEDTCLHKYLNDNLTKKDADYVYKGPVWIMGLELVWVSWRLK
;
A
#
# COMPACT_ATOMS: atom_id res chain seq x y z
N MET A 1 19.15 5.87 4.90
CA MET A 1 18.60 4.56 4.49
C MET A 1 17.94 4.61 3.12
N TYR A 2 16.89 5.41 2.95
CA TYR A 2 16.09 5.48 1.71
C TYR A 2 16.78 5.99 0.43
N PRO A 3 17.75 6.95 0.47
CA PRO A 3 18.31 7.50 -0.78
C PRO A 3 19.08 6.46 -1.61
N HIS A 4 19.74 5.51 -0.95
CA HIS A 4 20.51 4.46 -1.63
C HIS A 4 19.64 3.27 -2.06
N MET A 5 18.49 3.06 -1.39
CA MET A 5 17.54 2.01 -1.73
C MET A 5 16.66 2.41 -2.92
N LEU A 6 16.32 3.70 -3.04
CA LEU A 6 15.49 4.24 -4.11
C LEU A 6 15.92 3.80 -5.54
N PRO A 7 17.17 4.04 -5.99
CA PRO A 7 17.59 3.65 -7.34
C PRO A 7 17.69 2.14 -7.55
N ILE A 8 17.69 1.35 -6.47
CA ILE A 8 17.65 -0.11 -6.53
C ILE A 8 16.22 -0.57 -6.81
N LEU A 9 15.25 0.03 -6.13
CA LEU A 9 13.83 -0.30 -6.28
C LEU A 9 13.26 0.20 -7.61
N GLU A 10 13.62 1.41 -8.04
CA GLU A 10 13.23 1.93 -9.37
C GLU A 10 13.69 1.04 -10.52
N LYS A 11 14.82 0.33 -10.34
CA LYS A 11 15.36 -0.62 -11.31
C LYS A 11 14.97 -2.07 -11.04
N ASP A 12 14.17 -2.30 -9.99
CA ASP A 12 13.80 -3.61 -9.47
C ASP A 12 14.99 -4.60 -9.41
N ASN A 13 16.13 -4.13 -8.88
CA ASN A 13 17.39 -4.86 -8.92
C ASN A 13 17.65 -5.66 -7.65
N VAL A 14 17.19 -6.92 -7.65
CA VAL A 14 17.35 -7.88 -6.55
C VAL A 14 18.81 -8.03 -6.08
N GLN A 15 19.79 -8.14 -6.99
CA GLN A 15 21.17 -8.40 -6.59
C GLN A 15 21.84 -7.18 -5.93
N ARG A 16 21.43 -5.97 -6.31
CA ARG A 16 21.86 -4.76 -5.59
C ARG A 16 21.15 -4.63 -4.24
N PHE A 17 19.88 -5.03 -4.16
CA PHE A 17 19.15 -5.08 -2.90
C PHE A 17 19.80 -6.05 -1.90
N LEU A 18 20.13 -7.27 -2.33
CA LEU A 18 20.82 -8.26 -1.48
C LEU A 18 22.21 -7.79 -1.03
N ARG A 19 22.96 -7.11 -1.91
CA ARG A 19 24.22 -6.47 -1.52
C ARG A 19 24.02 -5.37 -0.47
N LEU A 20 23.01 -4.54 -0.63
CA LEU A 20 22.66 -3.53 0.37
C LEU A 20 22.29 -4.18 1.71
N TYR A 21 21.52 -5.26 1.67
CA TYR A 21 21.18 -6.06 2.84
C TYR A 21 22.40 -6.62 3.55
N ALA A 22 23.36 -7.21 2.81
CA ALA A 22 24.60 -7.72 3.39
C ALA A 22 25.46 -6.64 4.06
N VAL A 23 25.41 -5.40 3.56
CA VAL A 23 26.15 -4.26 4.14
C VAL A 23 25.44 -3.67 5.36
N CYS A 24 24.10 -3.57 5.35
CA CYS A 24 23.33 -3.10 6.49
C CYS A 24 22.05 -3.93 6.74
N PRO A 25 22.16 -5.07 7.44
CA PRO A 25 20.98 -5.87 7.79
C PRO A 25 20.03 -5.13 8.74
N SER A 26 20.57 -4.38 9.70
CA SER A 26 19.79 -3.63 10.70
C SER A 26 18.96 -2.49 10.10
N CYS A 27 19.30 -2.04 8.90
CA CYS A 27 18.51 -1.07 8.14
C CYS A 27 17.25 -1.71 7.52
N ILE A 28 17.25 -3.02 7.30
CA ILE A 28 16.23 -3.70 6.48
C ILE A 28 15.42 -4.69 7.30
N ALA A 29 16.03 -5.33 8.29
CA ALA A 29 15.40 -6.28 9.17
C ALA A 29 15.57 -5.86 10.63
N TRP A 30 14.57 -6.17 11.43
CA TRP A 30 14.62 -6.06 12.88
C TRP A 30 14.29 -7.42 13.50
N GLY A 31 15.21 -7.96 14.31
CA GLY A 31 15.08 -9.32 14.83
C GLY A 31 15.04 -10.34 13.69
N PHE A 32 13.91 -11.02 13.54
CA PHE A 32 13.70 -12.09 12.54
C PHE A 32 12.79 -11.68 11.36
N ILE A 33 12.42 -10.41 11.26
CA ILE A 33 11.39 -9.94 10.31
C ILE A 33 11.94 -8.75 9.49
N ILE A 34 11.64 -8.73 8.19
CA ILE A 34 11.91 -7.56 7.33
C ILE A 34 10.92 -6.46 7.70
N ILE A 35 11.43 -5.26 7.96
CA ILE A 35 10.65 -4.14 8.49
C ILE A 35 9.52 -3.79 7.49
N PRO A 36 8.27 -3.59 7.93
CA PRO A 36 7.14 -3.30 7.04
C PRO A 36 7.40 -2.14 6.06
N GLU A 37 8.12 -1.12 6.53
CA GLU A 37 8.49 0.05 5.73
C GLU A 37 9.34 -0.31 4.50
N VAL A 38 10.16 -1.36 4.55
CA VAL A 38 10.95 -1.82 3.40
C VAL A 38 10.04 -2.40 2.32
N LEU A 39 9.11 -3.29 2.70
CA LEU A 39 8.12 -3.84 1.77
C LEU A 39 7.23 -2.74 1.21
N ASN A 40 6.82 -1.78 2.05
CA ASN A 40 6.08 -0.62 1.61
C ASN A 40 6.80 0.11 0.47
N ARG A 41 8.09 0.43 0.63
CA ARG A 41 8.86 1.09 -0.46
C ARG A 41 8.93 0.26 -1.74
N MET A 42 9.02 -1.07 -1.63
CA MET A 42 8.99 -1.94 -2.81
C MET A 42 7.65 -1.84 -3.55
N ILE A 43 6.54 -1.78 -2.82
CA ILE A 43 5.19 -1.59 -3.38
C ILE A 43 5.08 -0.21 -4.00
N ILE A 44 5.58 0.82 -3.31
CA ILE A 44 5.51 2.21 -3.78
C ILE A 44 6.19 2.40 -5.14
N HIS A 45 7.30 1.70 -5.36
CA HIS A 45 8.08 1.75 -6.60
C HIS A 45 7.76 0.60 -7.59
N ASP A 46 6.73 -0.19 -7.31
CA ASP A 46 6.34 -1.37 -8.11
C ASP A 46 7.50 -2.35 -8.38
N ALA A 47 8.40 -2.50 -7.41
CA ALA A 47 9.58 -3.35 -7.47
C ALA A 47 9.20 -4.82 -7.19
N LEU A 48 8.52 -5.46 -8.16
CA LEU A 48 7.93 -6.80 -8.04
C LEU A 48 8.94 -7.88 -7.68
N ARG A 49 10.13 -7.89 -8.29
CA ARG A 49 11.15 -8.92 -8.03
C ARG A 49 11.72 -8.75 -6.63
N CYS A 50 11.97 -7.52 -6.20
CA CYS A 50 12.40 -7.21 -4.84
C CYS A 50 11.32 -7.59 -3.81
N ALA A 51 10.05 -7.26 -4.06
CA ALA A 51 8.93 -7.63 -3.20
C ALA A 51 8.79 -9.17 -3.08
N LYS A 52 8.86 -9.88 -4.21
CA LYS A 52 8.80 -11.35 -4.24
C LYS A 52 9.93 -11.98 -3.44
N LEU A 53 11.15 -11.47 -3.59
CA LEU A 53 12.32 -11.93 -2.84
C LEU A 53 12.09 -11.87 -1.33
N VAL A 54 11.60 -10.73 -0.82
CA VAL A 54 11.42 -10.53 0.63
C VAL A 54 10.20 -11.26 1.19
N LEU A 55 9.14 -11.44 0.40
CA LEU A 55 7.98 -12.25 0.79
C LEU A 55 8.33 -13.75 0.81
N GLU A 56 9.14 -14.19 -0.15
CA GLU A 56 9.62 -15.57 -0.20
C GLU A 56 10.71 -15.86 0.82
N GLY A 57 11.59 -14.92 1.18
CA GLY A 57 12.70 -15.11 2.14
C GLY A 57 13.52 -16.39 1.95
N LYS A 58 13.61 -16.90 0.72
CA LYS A 58 14.39 -18.09 0.35
C LYS A 58 15.84 -17.75 0.01
N ALA A 59 16.15 -16.47 -0.17
CA ALA A 59 17.51 -16.03 -0.44
C ALA A 59 18.40 -16.32 0.78
N LEU A 60 19.54 -16.95 0.53
CA LEU A 60 20.49 -17.35 1.56
C LEU A 60 20.95 -16.12 2.37
N GLU A 61 21.14 -15.00 1.68
CA GLU A 61 21.55 -13.72 2.24
C GLU A 61 20.55 -13.17 3.25
N LEU A 62 19.25 -13.48 3.12
CA LEU A 62 18.21 -13.04 4.06
C LEU A 62 18.16 -13.89 5.33
N GLY A 63 18.88 -15.02 5.40
CA GLY A 63 18.92 -15.86 6.60
C GLY A 63 17.56 -16.43 7.00
N GLY A 64 16.64 -16.58 6.03
CA GLY A 64 15.26 -17.02 6.27
C GLY A 64 14.30 -15.91 6.70
N PHE A 65 14.75 -14.66 6.82
CA PHE A 65 13.89 -13.54 7.16
C PHE A 65 12.94 -13.22 6.00
N ARG A 66 11.70 -12.90 6.38
CA ARG A 66 10.61 -12.61 5.46
C ARG A 66 9.92 -11.31 5.84
N ALA A 67 9.37 -10.65 4.82
CA ALA A 67 8.43 -9.57 5.02
C ALA A 67 7.03 -10.14 5.30
N SER A 68 6.32 -9.56 6.25
CA SER A 68 4.91 -9.88 6.46
C SER A 68 4.07 -9.19 5.39
N PRO A 69 3.22 -9.91 4.65
CA PRO A 69 2.28 -9.29 3.70
C PRO A 69 1.18 -8.50 4.41
N ASN A 70 1.08 -8.62 5.73
CA ASN A 70 0.11 -7.96 6.60
C ASN A 70 0.79 -6.96 7.57
N GLY A 71 2.04 -6.57 7.29
CA GLY A 71 2.78 -5.61 8.11
C GLY A 71 2.29 -4.18 7.87
N MET A 72 1.61 -3.59 8.85
CA MET A 72 1.19 -2.19 8.78
C MET A 72 2.40 -1.26 8.74
N ASN A 73 2.40 -0.29 7.84
CA ASN A 73 3.42 0.76 7.79
C ASN A 73 3.16 1.82 8.86
N LYS A 74 4.11 2.74 9.05
CA LYS A 74 4.01 3.81 10.06
C LYS A 74 2.88 4.83 9.78
N TYR A 75 2.33 4.81 8.57
CA TYR A 75 1.23 5.67 8.15
C TYR A 75 -0.13 5.04 8.43
N GLY A 76 -0.19 3.77 8.85
CA GLY A 76 -1.44 3.07 9.14
C GLY A 76 -2.03 2.30 7.96
N TYR A 77 -1.29 2.16 6.86
CA TYR A 77 -1.67 1.36 5.71
C TYR A 77 -1.04 -0.03 5.74
N PHE A 78 -1.73 -0.99 5.14
CA PHE A 78 -1.21 -2.35 4.90
C PHE A 78 -0.76 -2.51 3.45
N PRO A 79 0.11 -3.49 3.13
CA PRO A 79 0.62 -3.71 1.77
C PRO A 79 -0.45 -3.75 0.67
N LEU A 80 -1.62 -4.35 0.94
CA LEU A 80 -2.71 -4.38 -0.03
C LEU A 80 -3.37 -3.01 -0.26
N HIS A 81 -3.41 -2.11 0.73
CA HIS A 81 -3.89 -0.74 0.51
C HIS A 81 -2.97 0.00 -0.45
N GLU A 82 -1.67 -0.08 -0.23
CA GLU A 82 -0.65 0.59 -1.04
C GLU A 82 -0.60 0.04 -2.48
N ALA A 83 -0.82 -1.27 -2.64
CA ALA A 83 -0.92 -1.90 -3.96
C ALA A 83 -2.23 -1.53 -4.69
N ALA A 84 -3.32 -1.41 -3.94
CA ALA A 84 -4.63 -1.00 -4.45
C ALA A 84 -4.65 0.47 -4.90
N GLU A 85 -4.08 1.38 -4.10
CA GLU A 85 -3.86 2.79 -4.45
C GLU A 85 -3.12 2.94 -5.79
N ARG A 86 -2.18 2.04 -6.06
CA ARG A 86 -1.34 2.07 -7.28
C ARG A 86 -1.93 1.34 -8.46
N PHE A 87 -3.08 0.69 -8.29
CA PHE A 87 -3.65 -0.21 -9.29
C PHE A 87 -2.67 -1.28 -9.79
N SER A 88 -1.68 -1.67 -8.96
CA SER A 88 -0.68 -2.67 -9.35
C SER A 88 -1.25 -4.07 -9.18
N ILE A 89 -1.86 -4.59 -10.24
CA ILE A 89 -2.52 -5.90 -10.26
C ILE A 89 -1.53 -7.02 -9.93
N ASP A 90 -0.30 -6.94 -10.45
CA ASP A 90 0.72 -7.95 -10.20
C ASP A 90 1.21 -7.92 -8.76
N MET A 91 1.34 -6.74 -8.15
CA MET A 91 1.69 -6.61 -6.74
C MET A 91 0.55 -7.14 -5.84
N ILE A 92 -0.70 -6.84 -6.17
CA ILE A 92 -1.88 -7.39 -5.47
C ILE A 92 -1.86 -8.92 -5.53
N ARG A 93 -1.69 -9.50 -6.73
CA ARG A 93 -1.61 -10.96 -6.91
C ARG A 93 -0.48 -11.57 -6.11
N LEU A 94 0.70 -10.94 -6.12
CA LEU A 94 1.86 -11.38 -5.36
C LEU A 94 1.56 -11.39 -3.86
N LEU A 95 1.00 -10.30 -3.32
CA LEU A 95 0.64 -10.19 -1.91
C LEU A 95 -0.40 -11.24 -1.50
N LEU A 96 -1.46 -11.43 -2.30
CA LEU A 96 -2.49 -12.44 -2.05
C LEU A 96 -1.93 -13.86 -2.07
N HIS A 97 -1.05 -14.16 -3.03
CA HIS A 97 -0.38 -15.46 -3.11
C HIS A 97 0.44 -15.77 -1.86
N HIS A 98 0.99 -14.74 -1.22
CA HIS A 98 1.76 -14.84 0.02
C HIS A 98 0.92 -14.70 1.31
N GLY A 99 -0.42 -14.69 1.23
CA GLY A 99 -1.30 -14.69 2.40
C GLY A 99 -1.67 -13.30 2.93
N ALA A 100 -1.67 -12.29 2.06
CA ALA A 100 -2.22 -10.98 2.43
C ALA A 100 -3.73 -11.06 2.71
N LEU A 101 -4.16 -10.44 3.80
CA LEU A 101 -5.56 -10.38 4.23
C LEU A 101 -6.26 -9.20 3.55
N THR A 102 -7.38 -9.47 2.88
CA THR A 102 -8.15 -8.48 2.12
C THR A 102 -9.08 -7.62 2.98
N ASN A 103 -9.27 -7.98 4.25
CA ASN A 103 -10.20 -7.36 5.18
C ASN A 103 -9.53 -6.51 6.26
N LEU A 104 -8.21 -6.32 6.19
CA LEU A 104 -7.50 -5.44 7.11
C LEU A 104 -7.93 -4.01 6.88
N ARG A 105 -8.12 -3.28 7.98
CA ARG A 105 -8.58 -1.90 7.99
C ARG A 105 -7.44 -0.97 8.36
N THR A 106 -7.33 0.16 7.66
CA THR A 106 -6.38 1.22 8.03
C THR A 106 -6.60 1.66 9.48
N ALA A 107 -5.50 1.98 10.17
CA ALA A 107 -5.54 2.40 11.56
C ALA A 107 -4.36 3.33 11.89
N GLY A 108 -4.63 4.42 12.61
CA GLY A 108 -3.59 5.32 13.11
C GLY A 108 -3.90 6.79 12.87
N ALA A 109 -3.18 7.65 13.60
CA ALA A 109 -3.45 9.10 13.63
C ALA A 109 -3.15 9.85 12.32
N SER A 110 -2.53 9.21 11.33
CA SER A 110 -2.10 9.84 10.07
C SER A 110 -2.85 9.29 8.84
N VAL A 111 -3.92 8.52 9.04
CA VAL A 111 -4.73 7.91 7.98
C VAL A 111 -6.21 8.03 8.32
N ILE A 112 -7.06 7.99 7.30
CA ILE A 112 -8.50 7.77 7.50
C ILE A 112 -8.67 6.35 8.03
N GLU A 113 -9.19 6.22 9.25
CA GLU A 113 -9.38 4.91 9.89
C GLU A 113 -10.49 4.10 9.21
N ASP A 114 -10.46 2.77 9.41
CA ASP A 114 -11.48 1.83 8.97
C ASP A 114 -11.66 1.64 7.46
N LEU A 115 -10.71 2.09 6.64
CA LEU A 115 -10.72 1.83 5.20
C LEU A 115 -10.24 0.41 4.88
N LEU A 116 -10.93 -0.25 3.95
CA LEU A 116 -10.49 -1.50 3.33
C LEU A 116 -9.56 -1.19 2.13
N PRO A 117 -8.75 -2.15 1.66
CA PRO A 117 -7.94 -1.96 0.46
C PRO A 117 -8.74 -1.51 -0.76
N LEU A 118 -9.97 -2.02 -0.91
CA LEU A 118 -10.87 -1.62 -1.99
C LEU A 118 -11.34 -0.16 -1.87
N HIS A 119 -11.54 0.36 -0.66
CA HIS A 119 -11.94 1.76 -0.47
C HIS A 119 -10.85 2.70 -1.03
N VAL A 120 -9.58 2.40 -0.78
CA VAL A 120 -8.44 3.20 -1.25
C VAL A 120 -8.36 3.22 -2.79
N ALA A 121 -8.59 2.09 -3.46
CA ALA A 121 -8.65 2.07 -4.93
C ALA A 121 -9.82 2.91 -5.48
N VAL A 122 -10.99 2.84 -4.84
CA VAL A 122 -12.17 3.59 -5.28
C VAL A 122 -11.98 5.09 -5.08
N GLU A 123 -11.47 5.53 -3.92
CA GLU A 123 -11.18 6.95 -3.66
C GLU A 123 -10.27 7.56 -4.74
N ASP A 124 -9.18 6.88 -5.13
CA ASP A 124 -8.25 7.39 -6.13
C ASP A 124 -8.88 7.42 -7.55
N THR A 125 -9.67 6.39 -7.92
CA THR A 125 -10.43 6.44 -9.20
C THR A 125 -11.50 7.53 -9.23
N CYS A 126 -12.13 7.85 -8.10
CA CYS A 126 -13.15 8.89 -8.01
C CYS A 126 -12.55 10.30 -8.04
N LEU A 127 -11.30 10.50 -7.60
CA LEU A 127 -10.56 11.75 -7.74
C LEU A 127 -10.03 12.00 -9.17
N HIS A 128 -10.13 11.02 -10.06
CA HIS A 128 -9.63 11.12 -11.43
C HIS A 128 -10.50 12.01 -12.32
N LYS A 129 -10.30 13.33 -12.25
CA LYS A 129 -10.68 14.42 -13.18
C LYS A 129 -12.19 14.62 -13.49
N TYR A 130 -12.97 13.54 -13.58
CA TYR A 130 -14.36 13.51 -13.97
C TYR A 130 -15.31 14.10 -12.91
N LEU A 131 -14.99 13.94 -11.62
CA LEU A 131 -15.75 14.58 -10.54
C LEU A 131 -15.26 16.01 -10.24
N ASN A 132 -13.98 16.31 -10.47
CA ASN A 132 -13.45 17.67 -10.23
C ASN A 132 -14.03 18.70 -11.22
N ASP A 133 -14.26 18.29 -12.47
CA ASP A 133 -14.94 19.10 -13.48
C ASP A 133 -16.44 19.32 -13.15
N ASN A 134 -17.03 18.48 -12.28
CA ASN A 134 -18.42 18.62 -11.82
C ASN A 134 -18.56 19.30 -10.45
N LEU A 135 -17.51 19.31 -9.62
CA LEU A 135 -17.49 19.94 -8.28
C LEU A 135 -17.10 21.42 -8.32
N THR A 136 -16.52 21.92 -9.42
CA THR A 136 -16.15 23.35 -9.58
C THR A 136 -17.34 24.26 -9.87
N LYS A 137 -18.55 23.73 -10.06
CA LYS A 137 -19.77 24.54 -9.94
C LYS A 137 -20.04 24.81 -8.46
N LYS A 138 -19.49 25.94 -8.00
CA LYS A 138 -19.92 26.62 -6.78
C LYS A 138 -21.42 26.86 -6.84
N ASP A 139 -22.19 25.97 -6.23
CA ASP A 139 -23.39 26.34 -5.51
C ASP A 139 -23.13 25.98 -4.05
N ALA A 140 -22.99 27.03 -3.23
CA ALA A 140 -22.90 26.92 -1.78
C ALA A 140 -24.15 26.20 -1.25
N ASP A 141 -23.95 25.39 -0.19
CA ASP A 141 -24.97 24.64 0.57
C ASP A 141 -25.43 23.27 0.04
N TYR A 142 -24.56 22.53 -0.68
CA TYR A 142 -24.81 21.09 -0.89
C TYR A 142 -24.30 20.23 0.29
N VAL A 143 -25.18 19.96 1.25
CA VAL A 143 -25.00 18.83 2.17
C VAL A 143 -25.46 17.57 1.45
N TYR A 144 -24.54 16.82 0.84
CA TYR A 144 -24.90 15.53 0.24
C TYR A 144 -25.19 14.50 1.34
N LYS A 145 -26.48 14.30 1.62
CA LYS A 145 -27.00 13.25 2.51
C LYS A 145 -27.68 12.16 1.67
N GLY A 146 -26.93 11.48 0.83
CA GLY A 146 -27.45 10.41 -0.03
C GLY A 146 -26.49 9.23 -0.15
N PRO A 147 -26.99 8.01 -0.41
CA PRO A 147 -26.15 6.86 -0.70
C PRO A 147 -25.39 7.06 -2.02
N VAL A 148 -24.10 6.73 -2.04
CA VAL A 148 -23.28 6.73 -3.27
C VAL A 148 -23.56 5.43 -4.01
N TRP A 149 -24.28 5.52 -5.13
CA TRP A 149 -24.62 4.37 -5.97
C TRP A 149 -23.53 4.13 -7.00
N ILE A 150 -22.70 3.10 -6.80
CA ILE A 150 -21.83 2.57 -7.84
C ILE A 150 -22.27 1.14 -8.11
N MET A 151 -22.89 0.92 -9.27
CA MET A 151 -23.22 -0.40 -9.83
C MET A 151 -23.71 -1.45 -8.82
N GLY A 152 -24.81 -1.15 -8.13
CA GLY A 152 -25.67 -2.18 -7.55
C GLY A 152 -25.20 -2.89 -6.28
N LEU A 153 -24.25 -2.34 -5.52
CA LEU A 153 -23.96 -2.80 -4.16
C LEU A 153 -23.97 -1.63 -3.17
N GLU A 154 -24.95 -1.61 -2.26
CA GLU A 154 -24.99 -0.71 -1.11
C GLU A 154 -23.85 -1.06 -0.15
N LEU A 155 -22.91 -0.14 0.07
CA LEU A 155 -22.00 -0.21 1.23
C LEU A 155 -21.92 1.14 1.93
N VAL A 156 -22.68 1.21 3.03
CA VAL A 156 -22.55 1.99 4.27
C VAL A 156 -22.36 3.51 4.19
N TRP A 157 -23.19 4.22 4.95
CA TRP A 157 -23.18 5.66 5.18
C TRP A 157 -21.80 6.18 5.63
N VAL A 158 -21.15 7.00 4.81
CA VAL A 158 -19.99 7.82 5.23
C VAL A 158 -20.44 9.29 5.29
N SER A 159 -20.63 9.80 6.51
CA SER A 159 -20.96 11.22 6.75
C SER A 159 -19.68 12.04 6.82
N TRP A 160 -19.28 12.66 5.70
CA TRP A 160 -18.20 13.65 5.70
C TRP A 160 -18.69 14.98 6.28
N ARG A 161 -18.13 15.39 7.42
CA ARG A 161 -18.29 16.74 7.98
C ARG A 161 -16.92 17.42 7.99
N LEU A 162 -16.61 18.17 6.93
CA LEU A 162 -15.41 19.00 6.90
C LEU A 162 -15.72 20.31 7.65
N LYS A 163 -14.93 20.62 8.69
CA LYS A 163 -14.90 21.93 9.34
C LYS A 163 -13.99 22.86 8.56
#